data_AF-A0A8B8SEY3-F1
#
_entry.id   AF-A0A8B8SEY3-F1
#
_cell.length_a   1.000
_cell.length_b   1.000
_cell.length_c   1.000
_cell.angle_alpha   90.00
_cell.angle_beta   90.00
_cell.angle_gamma   90.00
#
_symmetry.space_group_name_H-M   'P 1'
#
loop_
_entity.id
_entity.type
_entity.pdbx_description
1 polymer ?
#
loop_
_entity_poly.entity_id
_entity_poly.type
_entity_poly.pdbx_seq_one_letter_code
_entity_poly.pdbx_strand_id
1 'polypeptide(L)' 'MDSQFLMEIMEINEKLAEAQSETAMKEIESIVRAKQKELTDSVSRAFEGDDFEKAKELLTKMRYFSNVEEKIKLKKIPL' A
#
# COMPACT_ATOMS: atom_id res chain seq x y z
N MET A 1 -14.84 1.42 -1.42
CA MET A 1 -13.60 1.23 -2.20
C MET A 1 -13.97 0.78 -3.59
N ASP A 2 -13.29 1.30 -4.60
CA ASP A 2 -13.47 0.87 -5.98
C ASP A 2 -12.84 -0.52 -6.21
N SER A 3 -13.35 -1.26 -7.19
CA SER A 3 -12.91 -2.63 -7.48
C SER A 3 -11.47 -2.68 -7.98
N GLN A 4 -11.01 -1.67 -8.71
CA GLN A 4 -9.66 -1.58 -9.23
C GLN A 4 -8.64 -1.54 -8.09
N PHE A 5 -8.87 -0.71 -7.08
CA PHE A 5 -8.06 -0.66 -5.87
C PHE A 5 -8.04 -1.98 -5.12
N LEU A 6 -9.19 -2.65 -4.97
CA LEU A 6 -9.26 -3.93 -4.26
C LEU A 6 -8.49 -5.04 -5.00
N MET A 7 -8.54 -5.05 -6.34
CA MET A 7 -7.73 -5.97 -7.16
C MET A 7 -6.23 -5.71 -6.96
N GLU A 8 -5.78 -4.45 -6.98
CA GLU A 8 -4.39 -4.09 -6.72
C GLU A 8 -3.91 -4.59 -5.33
N ILE A 9 -4.72 -4.39 -4.29
CA ILE A 9 -4.39 -4.90 -2.95
C ILE A 9 -4.33 -6.43 -2.93
N MET A 10 -5.22 -7.12 -3.67
CA MET A 10 -5.21 -8.58 -3.76
C MET A 10 -3.94 -9.07 -4.45
N GLU A 11 -3.56 -8.51 -5.59
CA GLU A 11 -2.34 -8.84 -6.33
C GLU A 11 -1.08 -8.65 -5.47
N ILE A 12 -1.00 -7.56 -4.70
CA ILE A 12 0.13 -7.32 -3.79
C ILE A 12 0.16 -8.37 -2.67
N ASN A 13 -1.00 -8.76 -2.12
CA ASN A 13 -1.07 -9.80 -1.09
C ASN A 13 -0.68 -11.18 -1.65
N GLU A 14 -1.05 -11.51 -2.87
CA GLU A 14 -0.65 -12.75 -3.55
C GLU A 14 0.86 -12.79 -3.76
N LYS A 15 1.44 -11.73 -4.34
CA LYS A 15 2.90 -11.60 -4.49
C LYS A 15 3.61 -11.73 -3.14
N LEU A 16 3.06 -11.11 -2.08
CA LEU A 16 3.60 -11.20 -0.73
C LEU A 16 3.50 -12.61 -0.16
N ALA A 17 2.42 -13.34 -0.42
CA ALA A 17 2.29 -14.73 0.02
C ALA A 17 3.34 -15.64 -0.66
N GLU A 18 3.53 -15.45 -1.97
CA GLU A 18 4.41 -16.26 -2.81
C GLU A 18 5.90 -15.91 -2.67
N ALA A 19 6.24 -14.72 -2.17
CA ALA A 19 7.64 -14.30 -2.02
C ALA A 19 8.41 -15.19 -1.04
N GLN A 20 9.35 -15.99 -1.57
CA GLN A 20 10.26 -16.85 -0.80
C GLN A 20 11.71 -16.33 -0.76
N SER A 21 12.05 -15.36 -1.60
CA SER A 21 13.41 -14.81 -1.71
C SER A 21 13.49 -13.39 -1.18
N GLU A 22 14.66 -13.01 -0.69
CA GLU A 22 14.92 -11.64 -0.25
C GLU A 22 14.72 -10.63 -1.40
N THR A 23 15.07 -11.01 -2.63
CA THR A 23 14.86 -10.19 -3.83
C THR A 23 13.38 -9.93 -4.08
N ALA A 24 12.53 -10.97 -4.03
CA ALA A 24 11.09 -10.82 -4.20
C ALA A 24 10.48 -9.94 -3.09
N MET A 25 10.95 -10.10 -1.85
CA MET A 25 10.54 -9.24 -0.75
C MET A 25 10.92 -7.77 -0.97
N LYS A 26 12.14 -7.49 -1.46
CA LYS A 26 12.59 -6.12 -1.78
C LYS A 26 11.78 -5.48 -2.91
N GLU A 27 11.40 -6.25 -3.92
CA GLU A 27 10.54 -5.76 -5.00
C GLU A 27 9.17 -5.34 -4.48
N ILE A 28 8.54 -6.17 -3.64
CA ILE A 28 7.25 -5.87 -3.04
C ILE A 28 7.34 -4.64 -2.13
N GLU A 29 8.39 -4.54 -1.32
CA GLU A 29 8.66 -3.34 -0.50
C GLU A 29 8.77 -2.09 -1.37
N SER A 30 9.47 -2.16 -2.50
CA SER A 30 9.60 -1.04 -3.42
C SER A 30 8.25 -0.62 -4.01
N ILE A 31 7.42 -1.58 -4.41
CA ILE A 31 6.07 -1.33 -4.94
C ILE A 31 5.20 -0.63 -3.88
N VAL A 32 5.15 -1.18 -2.66
CA VAL A 32 4.34 -0.64 -1.57
C VAL A 32 4.79 0.76 -1.19
N ARG A 33 6.11 1.01 -1.09
CA ARG A 33 6.65 2.34 -0.80
C ARG A 33 6.32 3.36 -1.90
N ALA A 34 6.42 2.96 -3.17
CA ALA A 34 6.06 3.84 -4.28
C ALA A 34 4.57 4.24 -4.22
N LYS A 35 3.69 3.28 -3.92
CA LYS A 35 2.24 3.52 -3.78
C LYS A 35 1.89 4.39 -2.58
N GLN A 36 2.55 4.18 -1.46
CA GLN A 36 2.37 5.07 -0.30
C GLN A 36 2.79 6.50 -0.62
N LYS A 37 3.93 6.69 -1.29
CA LYS A 37 4.38 8.03 -1.70
C LYS A 37 3.36 8.70 -2.61
N GLU A 38 2.84 7.98 -3.61
CA GLU A 38 1.80 8.48 -4.52
C GLU A 38 0.52 8.91 -3.76
N LEU A 39 0.10 8.09 -2.79
CA LEU A 39 -1.05 8.41 -1.94
C LEU A 39 -0.78 9.63 -1.04
N THR A 40 0.41 9.72 -0.43
CA THR A 40 0.80 10.89 0.37
C THR A 40 0.76 12.17 -0.44
N ASP A 41 1.37 12.17 -1.64
CA ASP A 41 1.35 13.32 -2.54
C ASP A 41 -0.09 13.70 -2.94
N SER A 42 -0.94 12.70 -3.18
CA SER A 42 -2.35 12.92 -3.54
C SER A 42 -3.19 13.44 -2.38
N VAL A 43 -2.96 12.95 -1.16
CA VAL A 43 -3.62 13.44 0.06
C VAL A 43 -3.23 14.89 0.33
N SER A 44 -1.94 15.24 0.20
CA SER A 44 -1.47 16.61 0.35
C SER A 44 -2.20 17.55 -0.61
N ARG A 45 -2.30 17.20 -1.90
CA ARG A 45 -3.03 18.01 -2.89
C ARG A 45 -4.52 18.12 -2.57
N ALA A 46 -5.15 17.06 -2.06
CA ALA A 46 -6.56 17.09 -1.67
C ALA A 46 -6.79 18.07 -0.49
N PHE A 47 -5.89 18.09 0.49
CA PHE A 47 -5.93 19.08 1.58
C PHE A 47 -5.65 20.51 1.11
N GLU A 48 -4.69 20.71 0.20
CA GLU A 48 -4.40 22.03 -0.38
C GLU A 48 -5.60 22.61 -1.16
N GLY A 49 -6.44 21.74 -1.73
CA GLY A 49 -7.66 22.12 -2.46
C GLY A 49 -8.95 22.06 -1.64
N ASP A 50 -8.89 21.89 -0.32
CA ASP A 50 -10.05 21.71 0.57
C ASP A 50 -10.99 20.54 0.18
N ASP A 51 -10.51 19.56 -0.60
CA ASP A 51 -11.28 18.38 -1.01
C ASP A 51 -11.18 17.28 0.06
N PHE A 52 -11.90 17.49 1.16
CA PHE A 52 -11.86 16.59 2.32
C PHE A 52 -12.49 15.22 2.06
N GLU A 53 -13.48 15.13 1.16
CA GLU A 53 -14.04 13.83 0.78
C GLU A 53 -13.03 13.01 0.00
N LYS A 54 -12.27 13.64 -0.90
CA LYS A 54 -11.16 12.96 -1.58
C LYS A 54 -10.04 12.60 -0.61
N ALA A 55 -9.67 13.50 0.30
CA ALA A 55 -8.67 13.21 1.33
C ALA A 55 -9.07 12.00 2.19
N LYS A 56 -10.33 11.90 2.60
CA LYS A 56 -10.89 10.77 3.35
C LYS A 56 -10.83 9.46 2.56
N GLU A 57 -11.17 9.47 1.27
CA GLU A 57 -11.03 8.31 0.38
C GLU A 57 -9.58 7.83 0.33
N LEU A 58 -8.65 8.75 0.08
CA LEU A 58 -7.22 8.46 -0.05
C LEU A 58 -6.59 7.97 1.27
N LEU A 59 -6.94 8.58 2.41
CA LEU A 59 -6.51 8.12 3.73
C LEU A 59 -7.04 6.70 4.04
N THR A 60 -8.26 6.39 3.60
CA THR A 60 -8.79 5.04 3.72
C THR A 60 -7.96 4.05 2.88
N LYS A 61 -7.52 4.43 1.67
CA LYS A 61 -6.61 3.61 0.84
C LYS A 61 -5.26 3.40 1.50
N MET A 62 -4.69 4.45 2.11
CA MET A 62 -3.42 4.34 2.85
C MET A 62 -3.48 3.29 3.97
N ARG A 63 -4.62 3.18 4.68
CA ARG A 63 -4.80 2.16 5.73
C ARG A 63 -4.61 0.72 5.23
N TYR A 64 -5.03 0.41 4.00
CA TYR A 64 -4.80 -0.91 3.42
C TYR A 64 -3.31 -1.17 3.19
N PHE A 65 -2.59 -0.17 2.67
CA PHE A 65 -1.15 -0.29 2.48
C PHE A 65 -0.38 -0.40 3.81
N SER A 66 -0.82 0.29 4.87
CA SER A 66 -0.24 0.08 6.21
C SER A 66 -0.40 -1.35 6.70
N ASN A 67 -1.55 -2.00 6.43
CA ASN A 67 -1.73 -3.41 6.77
C ASN A 67 -0.78 -4.31 5.96
N VAL A 68 -0.52 -4.00 4.69
CA VAL A 68 0.43 -4.74 3.85
C VAL A 68 1.86 -4.57 4.37
N GLU A 69 2.27 -3.36 4.75
CA GLU A 69 3.58 -3.13 5.36
C GLU A 69 3.78 -3.91 6.65
N GLU A 70 2.74 -4.03 7.48
CA GLU A 70 2.82 -4.82 8.70
C GLU A 70 3.01 -6.31 8.37
N LYS A 71 2.29 -6.84 7.37
CA LYS A 71 2.50 -8.22 6.90
C LYS A 71 3.92 -8.43 6.36
N ILE A 72 4.48 -7.46 5.65
CA ILE A 72 5.87 -7.51 5.17
C ILE A 72 6.85 -7.59 6.34
N LYS A 73 6.69 -6.73 7.36
CA LYS A 73 7.56 -6.73 8.55
C LYS A 73 7.51 -8.09 9.27
N LEU A 74 6.30 -8.62 9.48
CA LEU A 74 6.11 -9.92 10.13
C LEU A 74 6.78 -11.04 9.34
N LYS A 75 6.70 -11.03 8.00
CA LYS A 75 7.32 -12.04 7.14
C LYS A 75 8.86 -11.99 7.17
N LYS A 76 9.46 -10.86 7.55
CA LYS A 76 10.93 -10.71 7.67
C LYS A 76 11.49 -11.18 9.01
N ILE A 77 10.64 -11.48 9.99
CA ILE A 77 11.09 -12.04 11.27
C ILE A 77 11.41 -13.53 11.04
N PRO A 78 12.67 -13.97 11.23
CA PRO A 78 13.00 -15.39 11.16
C PRO A 78 12.24 -16.14 12.26
N LEU A 79 11.64 -17.28 11.91
CA LEU A 79 11.10 -18.24 12.88
C LEU A 79 12.21 -18.91 13.68
#